data_AF-A0A355UL26-F1
#
_entry.id   AF-A0A355UL26-F1
#
_cell.length_a   1.000
_cell.length_b   1.000
_cell.length_c   1.000
_cell.angle_alpha   90.00
_cell.angle_beta   90.00
_cell.angle_gamma   90.00
#
_symmetry.space_group_name_H-M   'P 1'
#
loop_
_entity.id
_entity.type
_entity.pdbx_description
1 polymer ?
#
loop_
_entity_poly.entity_id
_entity_poly.type
_entity_poly.pdbx_seq_one_letter_code
_entity_poly.pdbx_strand_id
1 'polypeptide(L)' 'MGKSDSYSFTKDGKTLWIGNLKQEPKESLRLEDISPKPSIFMGLKYISDNEFIYSTENNDKYIYNLKTKSTKKLYSIEK' A
#
# COMPACT_ATOMS: atom_id res chain seq x y z
N MET A 1 -8.18 11.40 -19.62
CA MET A 1 -8.78 10.22 -18.97
C MET A 1 -7.79 9.69 -17.94
N GLY A 2 -7.95 10.04 -16.66
CA GLY A 2 -7.08 9.52 -15.61
C GLY A 2 -7.46 8.07 -15.33
N LYS A 3 -6.53 7.13 -15.56
CA LYS A 3 -6.74 5.75 -15.15
C LYS A 3 -6.56 5.71 -13.64
N SER A 4 -7.66 5.58 -12.90
CA SER A 4 -7.58 5.30 -11.46
C SER A 4 -7.18 3.84 -11.29
N ASP A 5 -5.90 3.56 -11.04
CA ASP A 5 -5.52 2.23 -10.57
C ASP A 5 -6.22 1.98 -9.22
N SER A 6 -6.84 0.81 -9.07
CA SER A 6 -7.51 0.40 -7.84
C SER A 6 -6.53 -0.39 -6.98
N TYR A 7 -6.62 -0.23 -5.66
CA TYR A 7 -5.76 -0.93 -4.71
C TYR A 7 -6.64 -1.86 -3.89
N SER A 8 -6.20 -3.09 -3.69
CA SER A 8 -6.90 -4.08 -2.88
C SER A 8 -5.88 -4.96 -2.18
N PHE A 9 -6.25 -5.64 -1.11
CA PHE A 9 -5.36 -6.59 -0.44
C PHE A 9 -6.06 -7.93 -0.26
N THR A 10 -5.26 -8.98 -0.08
CA THR A 10 -5.75 -10.31 0.23
C THR A 10 -6.54 -10.31 1.54
N LYS A 11 -7.45 -11.27 1.74
CA LYS A 11 -8.24 -11.38 2.98
C LYS A 11 -7.36 -11.46 4.24
N ASP A 12 -6.15 -11.98 4.12
CA ASP A 12 -5.18 -12.06 5.22
C ASP A 12 -4.31 -10.79 5.37
N GLY A 13 -4.45 -9.82 4.47
CA GLY A 13 -3.76 -8.53 4.51
C GLY A 13 -2.26 -8.59 4.26
N LYS A 14 -1.73 -9.70 3.69
CA LYS A 14 -0.29 -9.85 3.42
C LYS A 14 0.17 -9.44 2.03
N THR A 15 -0.75 -9.38 1.07
CA THR A 15 -0.42 -8.98 -0.30
C THR A 15 -1.35 -7.86 -0.74
N LEU A 16 -0.76 -6.79 -1.25
CA LEU A 16 -1.42 -5.69 -1.91
C LEU A 16 -1.45 -5.96 -3.42
N TRP A 17 -2.61 -5.85 -4.03
CA TRP A 17 -2.86 -5.95 -5.45
C TRP A 17 -3.11 -4.55 -6.01
N ILE A 18 -2.41 -4.21 -7.08
CA ILE A 18 -2.46 -2.91 -7.73
C ILE A 18 -2.98 -3.13 -9.15
N GLY A 19 -4.16 -2.59 -9.42
CA GLY A 19 -4.85 -2.75 -10.70
C GLY A 19 -6.36 -2.73 -10.57
N ASN A 20 -7.06 -2.76 -11.70
CA ASN A 20 -8.51 -2.73 -11.71
C ASN A 20 -9.08 -4.08 -11.23
N LEU A 21 -10.04 -4.07 -10.29
CA LEU A 21 -10.68 -5.27 -9.72
C LEU A 21 -11.28 -6.24 -10.75
N LYS A 22 -11.55 -5.77 -11.97
CA LYS A 22 -12.10 -6.56 -13.08
C LYS A 22 -11.03 -7.16 -14.01
N GLN A 23 -9.74 -6.91 -13.74
CA GLN A 23 -8.62 -7.40 -14.53
C GLN A 23 -7.62 -8.09 -13.59
N GLU A 24 -6.76 -8.95 -14.14
CA GLU A 24 -5.64 -9.49 -13.38
C GLU A 24 -4.82 -8.34 -12.79
N PRO A 25 -4.41 -8.43 -11.50
CA PRO A 25 -3.63 -7.38 -10.87
C PRO A 25 -2.35 -7.18 -11.67
N LYS A 26 -2.10 -5.95 -12.11
CA LYS A 26 -0.88 -5.63 -12.89
C LYS A 26 0.37 -5.85 -12.06
N GLU A 27 0.28 -5.54 -10.77
CA GLU A 27 1.36 -5.68 -9.82
C GLU A 27 0.84 -6.19 -8.47
N SER A 28 1.69 -6.94 -7.77
CA SER A 28 1.44 -7.38 -6.41
C SER A 28 2.62 -7.00 -5.52
N LEU A 29 2.35 -6.41 -4.36
CA LEU A 29 3.35 -6.09 -3.35
C LEU A 29 3.13 -6.92 -2.10
N ARG A 30 4.16 -7.63 -1.64
CA ARG A 30 4.09 -8.42 -0.41
C ARG A 30 4.66 -7.64 0.75
N LEU A 31 4.15 -7.86 1.95
CA LEU A 31 4.70 -7.26 3.17
C LEU A 31 6.20 -7.53 3.35
N GLU A 32 6.66 -8.69 2.89
CA GLU A 32 8.07 -9.10 3.00
C GLU A 32 9.00 -8.23 2.14
N ASP A 33 8.46 -7.61 1.08
CA ASP A 33 9.19 -6.72 0.18
C ASP A 33 9.28 -5.28 0.72
N ILE A 34 8.65 -5.00 1.87
CA ILE A 34 8.55 -3.67 2.46
C ILE A 34 9.41 -3.61 3.71
N SER A 35 10.16 -2.52 3.85
CA SER A 35 10.92 -2.21 5.06
C SER A 35 10.46 -0.87 5.65
N PRO A 36 10.12 -0.79 6.95
CA PRO A 36 10.05 -1.90 7.90
C PRO A 36 8.94 -2.91 7.53
N LYS A 37 9.19 -4.20 7.78
CA LYS A 37 8.26 -5.30 7.45
C LYS A 37 7.00 -5.18 8.31
N PRO A 38 5.84 -4.81 7.74
CA PRO A 38 4.59 -4.81 8.50
C PRO A 38 4.08 -6.26 8.63
N SER A 39 3.30 -6.57 9.67
CA SER A 39 2.68 -7.91 9.77
C SER A 39 1.36 -8.02 9.00
N ILE A 40 0.65 -6.91 8.83
CA ILE A 40 -0.60 -6.85 8.04
C ILE A 40 -0.85 -5.43 7.50
N PHE A 41 -1.42 -5.33 6.30
CA PHE A 41 -2.05 -4.11 5.81
C PHE A 41 -3.49 -4.00 6.34
N MET A 42 -3.80 -2.90 7.04
CA MET A 42 -5.14 -2.63 7.57
C MET A 42 -5.94 -1.63 6.75
N GLY A 43 -5.26 -0.74 6.02
CA GLY A 43 -5.93 0.30 5.25
C GLY A 43 -5.02 0.85 4.18
N LEU A 44 -5.61 1.30 3.08
CA LEU A 44 -4.88 1.83 1.94
C LEU A 44 -5.53 3.11 1.45
N LYS A 45 -4.70 4.04 1.01
CA LYS A 45 -5.12 5.27 0.38
C LYS A 45 -4.19 5.57 -0.79
N TYR A 46 -4.76 5.66 -1.98
CA TYR A 46 -4.03 6.09 -3.17
C TYR A 46 -3.51 7.51 -3.02
N ILE A 47 -2.26 7.75 -3.46
CA ILE A 47 -1.71 9.10 -3.67
C ILE A 47 -1.51 9.33 -5.17
N SER A 48 -0.76 8.45 -5.82
CA SER A 48 -0.42 8.51 -7.24
C SER A 48 -0.09 7.12 -7.76
N ASP A 49 0.10 6.96 -9.08
CA ASP A 49 0.38 5.66 -9.70
C ASP A 49 1.59 4.95 -9.09
N ASN A 50 2.54 5.70 -8.53
CA ASN A 50 3.74 5.16 -7.89
C ASN A 50 3.71 5.24 -6.36
N GLU A 51 2.71 5.86 -5.75
CA GLU A 51 2.70 6.11 -4.31
C GLU A 51 1.33 5.84 -3.69
N PHE A 52 1.34 5.13 -2.57
CA PHE A 52 0.15 4.94 -1.76
C PHE A 52 0.50 4.98 -0.28
N ILE A 53 -0.47 5.34 0.53
CA ILE A 53 -0.41 5.22 1.97
C ILE A 53 -0.97 3.87 2.35
N TYR A 54 -0.27 3.15 3.21
CA TYR A 54 -0.83 2.00 3.90
C TYR A 54 -0.81 2.22 5.42
N SER A 55 -1.77 1.62 6.10
CA SER A 55 -1.84 1.56 7.57
C SER A 55 -1.57 0.14 8.03
N THR A 56 -0.89 -0.02 9.16
CA THR A 56 -0.56 -1.33 9.74
C THR A 56 -1.42 -1.65 10.95
N GLU A 57 -1.27 -2.85 11.53
CA GLU A 57 -1.95 -3.25 12.78
C GLU A 57 -1.77 -2.28 13.96
N ASN A 58 -0.63 -1.59 14.01
CA ASN A 58 -0.31 -0.66 15.08
C ASN A 58 -0.90 0.74 14.87
N ASN A 59 -1.83 0.90 13.91
CA ASN A 59 -2.31 2.19 13.41
C ASN A 59 -1.22 3.13 12.88
N ASP A 60 -0.01 2.61 12.65
CA ASP A 60 1.05 3.35 12.01
C ASP A 60 0.74 3.51 10.52
N LYS A 61 0.94 4.74 10.02
CA LYS A 61 0.76 5.06 8.60
C LYS A 61 2.11 5.20 7.93
N TYR A 62 2.20 4.70 6.71
CA TYR A 62 3.40 4.74 5.90
C TYR A 62 3.04 5.11 4.48
N ILE A 63 3.90 5.89 3.83
CA ILE A 63 3.89 6.07 2.38
C ILE A 63 4.85 5.05 1.79
N TYR A 64 4.37 4.26 0.83
CA TYR A 64 5.21 3.40 0.02
C TYR A 64 5.33 3.97 -1.38
N ASN A 65 6.56 4.02 -1.89
CA ASN A 65 6.86 4.37 -3.28
C ASN A 65 7.26 3.12 -4.05
N LEU A 66 6.44 2.73 -5.03
CA LEU A 66 6.61 1.55 -5.89
C LEU A 66 7.86 1.65 -6.75
N LYS A 67 8.20 2.85 -7.24
CA LYS A 67 9.34 3.08 -8.12
C LYS A 67 10.67 2.96 -7.39
N THR A 68 10.77 3.52 -6.18
CA THR A 68 12.00 3.48 -5.38
C THR A 68 12.04 2.32 -4.37
N LYS A 69 10.95 1.54 -4.27
CA LYS A 69 10.75 0.49 -3.26
C LYS A 69 11.06 0.97 -1.85
N SER A 70 10.68 2.22 -1.55
CA SER A 70 11.02 2.88 -0.29
C SER A 70 9.78 3.15 0.52
N THR A 71 9.90 2.99 1.84
CA THR A 71 8.84 3.32 2.79
C THR A 71 9.24 4.53 3.61
N LYS A 72 8.31 5.46 3.79
CA LYS A 72 8.46 6.57 4.71
C LYS A 72 7.33 6.53 5.74
N LYS A 73 7.67 6.50 7.03
CA LYS A 73 6.66 6.61 8.10
C LYS A 73 6.02 7.99 8.04
N LEU A 74 4.69 8.02 7.95
CA LEU A 74 3.90 9.20 8.21
C LEU A 74 3.75 9.29 9.73
N TYR A 75 4.47 10.23 10.35
CA TYR A 75 4.21 10.55 11.74
C TYR A 75 2.78 11.08 11.83
N SER A 76 1.94 10.41 12.64
CA SER A 76 0.68 10.98 13.10
C SER A 76 1.03 12.29 13.81
N ILE A 77 0.70 13.42 13.18
CA ILE A 77 0.58 14.69 13.90
C ILE A 77 -0.77 14.58 14.62
N GLU A 78 -0.79 13.96 15.79
CA GLU A 78 -1.84 14.26 16.76
C GLU A 78 -1.35 15.44 17.60
N LYS A 79 -2.12 16.53 17.53
CA LYS A 79 -2.00 17.73 18.33
C LYS A 79 -3.10 17.68 19.38
#